data_AF-A0A509KZH1-F1
#
_entry.id   AF-A0A509KZH1-F1
#
_cell.length_a   1.000
_cell.length_b   1.000
_cell.length_c   1.000
_cell.angle_alpha   90.00
_cell.angle_beta   90.00
_cell.angle_gamma   90.00
#
_symmetry.space_group_name_H-M   'P 1'
#
loop_
_entity.id
_entity.type
_entity.pdbx_description
1 polymer ?
#
loop_
_entity_poly.entity_id
_entity_poly.type
_entity_poly.pdbx_seq_one_letter_code
_entity_poly.pdbx_strand_id
1 'polypeptide(L)'
;MKFIKHIGKHADRRVAIIYRVVPDEHHMCLVAYPDTLPTTFHDAVMQVIESDPGQQAKQLSDALFRNLLPDGRPILETLHREGMIKKVPTNQIVVTPNAQSHVRLDELNKILDGIEAGDEAAENMKKLDEGAGLVSPNREEPARKINEDHSQDDKVNDVFDPADLSDKGLANQRAAQAAKLASEAKMLIAESQRLQEEAWDLNPELKPAPEEKKAPVKKKVVRKKAVKKKVAKKKAVKKPAKVDTPTESTSAPAE
;
A
#
# COMPACT_ATOMS: atom_id res chain seq x y z
N MET A 1 6.11 3.60 35.05
CA MET A 1 6.13 4.93 34.40
C MET A 1 4.83 5.08 33.62
N LYS A 2 4.06 6.16 33.83
CA LYS A 2 2.76 6.38 33.17
C LYS A 2 2.99 6.69 31.68
N PHE A 3 2.17 6.13 30.80
CA PHE A 3 2.21 6.40 29.35
C PHE A 3 1.59 7.77 29.08
N ILE A 4 2.34 8.69 28.45
CA ILE A 4 1.88 10.07 28.20
C ILE A 4 2.01 10.38 26.71
N LYS A 5 0.88 10.60 26.03
CA LYS A 5 0.84 10.74 24.57
C LYS A 5 1.43 12.05 24.04
N HIS A 6 1.27 13.15 24.78
CA HIS A 6 1.52 14.50 24.29
C HIS A 6 2.88 15.08 24.70
N ILE A 7 3.79 14.25 25.20
CA ILE A 7 5.16 14.63 25.55
C ILE A 7 6.13 14.20 24.45
N GLY A 8 6.96 15.14 24.03
CA GLY A 8 8.03 14.89 23.08
C GLY A 8 9.35 15.48 23.51
N LYS A 9 10.36 15.22 22.68
CA LYS A 9 11.68 15.82 22.73
C LYS A 9 11.91 16.56 21.43
N HIS A 10 12.39 17.80 21.53
CA HIS A 10 12.92 18.54 20.40
C HIS A 10 14.40 18.78 20.68
N ALA A 11 15.26 18.15 19.88
CA ALA A 11 16.70 18.07 20.11
C ALA A 11 16.98 17.50 21.51
N ASP A 12 17.32 18.35 22.47
CA ASP A 12 17.58 17.98 23.86
C ASP A 12 16.57 18.49 24.88
N ARG A 13 15.57 19.25 24.43
CA ARG A 13 14.58 19.87 25.30
C ARG A 13 13.28 19.10 25.31
N ARG A 14 12.61 19.08 26.47
CA ARG A 14 11.28 18.51 26.60
C ARG A 14 10.27 19.48 26.01
N VAL A 15 9.31 18.95 25.26
CA VAL A 15 8.26 19.74 24.61
C VAL A 15 6.90 19.13 24.86
N ALA A 16 5.92 19.99 25.10
CA ALA A 16 4.51 19.62 25.10
C ALA A 16 3.94 19.86 23.70
N ILE A 17 3.36 18.83 23.10
CA ILE A 17 2.78 18.90 21.76
C ILE A 17 1.31 19.30 21.90
N ILE A 18 0.98 20.54 21.53
CA ILE A 18 -0.38 21.08 21.63
C ILE A 18 -1.21 20.61 20.44
N TYR A 19 -0.70 20.89 19.23
CA TYR A 19 -1.26 20.40 17.98
C TYR A 19 -0.20 19.58 17.25
N ARG A 20 -0.59 18.37 16.85
CA ARG A 20 0.28 17.45 16.11
C ARG A 20 0.44 17.81 14.65
N VAL A 21 -0.57 18.47 14.08
CA VAL A 21 -0.63 18.97 12.71
C VAL A 21 -1.36 20.29 12.74
N VAL A 22 -0.84 21.30 12.03
CA VAL A 22 -1.57 22.54 11.76
C VAL A 22 -2.49 22.29 10.56
N PRO A 23 -3.78 22.72 10.61
CA PRO A 23 -4.61 22.72 9.41
C PRO A 23 -3.89 23.48 8.28
N ASP A 24 -4.09 23.04 7.04
CA ASP A 24 -3.40 23.55 5.84
C ASP A 24 -1.89 23.20 5.72
N GLU A 25 -1.21 22.84 6.81
CA GLU A 25 0.23 22.54 6.82
C GLU A 25 0.59 21.25 7.60
N HIS A 26 0.43 20.09 6.95
CA HIS A 26 0.69 18.76 7.52
C HIS A 26 2.11 18.50 8.04
N HIS A 27 3.09 19.26 7.57
CA HIS A 27 4.51 19.12 7.94
C HIS A 27 4.90 20.00 9.13
N MET A 28 3.96 20.78 9.66
CA MET A 28 4.17 21.71 10.77
C MET A 28 3.28 21.34 11.95
N CYS A 29 3.78 21.61 13.15
CA CYS A 29 3.07 21.37 14.40
C CYS A 29 3.30 22.54 15.37
N LEU A 30 2.47 22.57 16.42
CA LEU A 30 2.53 23.61 17.45
C LEU A 30 2.93 23.00 18.78
N VAL A 31 4.02 23.52 19.32
CA VAL A 31 4.61 23.06 20.58
C VAL A 31 4.72 24.18 21.60
N ALA A 32 4.62 23.82 22.86
CA ALA A 32 5.02 24.68 23.98
C ALA A 32 6.25 24.07 24.66
N TYR A 33 7.17 24.95 25.07
CA TYR A 33 8.37 24.57 25.80
C TYR A 33 8.16 24.81 27.29
N PRO A 34 7.83 23.77 28.09
CA PRO A 34 7.61 23.93 29.52
C PRO A 34 8.76 24.63 30.24
N ASP A 35 10.00 24.41 29.81
CA ASP A 35 11.20 25.05 30.40
C ASP A 35 11.25 26.58 30.26
N THR A 36 10.55 27.15 29.25
CA THR A 36 10.50 28.62 29.07
C THR A 36 9.22 29.22 29.64
N LEU A 37 8.28 28.39 30.08
CA LEU A 37 7.04 28.87 30.67
C LEU A 37 7.31 29.36 32.10
N PRO A 38 6.64 30.42 32.57
CA PRO A 38 6.59 30.75 33.98
C PRO A 38 6.00 29.58 34.79
N THR A 39 6.44 29.40 36.03
CA THR A 39 6.11 28.24 36.89
C THR A 39 4.60 28.00 37.00
N THR A 40 3.80 29.05 37.13
CA THR A 40 2.32 28.96 37.19
C THR A 40 1.73 28.32 35.93
N PHE A 41 2.24 28.67 34.74
CA PHE A 41 1.81 28.09 33.47
C PHE A 41 2.35 26.67 33.30
N HIS A 42 3.60 26.44 33.70
CA HIS A 42 4.23 25.13 33.67
C HIS A 42 3.38 24.09 34.41
N ASP A 43 3.05 24.38 35.67
CA ASP A 43 2.33 23.44 36.53
C ASP A 43 0.90 23.20 36.03
N ALA A 44 0.22 24.25 35.56
CA ALA A 44 -1.11 24.13 34.96
C ALA A 44 -1.09 23.25 33.69
N VAL A 45 -0.15 23.49 32.77
CA VAL A 45 -0.02 22.69 31.53
C VAL A 45 0.34 21.24 31.86
N MET A 46 1.25 21.00 32.79
CA MET A 46 1.64 19.65 33.19
C MET A 46 0.47 18.90 33.84
N GLN A 47 -0.31 19.58 34.69
CA GLN A 47 -1.52 19.01 35.29
C GLN A 47 -2.55 18.61 34.21
N VAL A 48 -2.77 19.45 33.19
CA VAL A 48 -3.67 19.10 32.08
C VAL A 48 -3.13 17.92 31.28
N ILE A 49 -1.83 17.90 30.97
CA ILE A 49 -1.22 16.79 30.25
C ILE A 49 -1.41 15.48 31.03
N GLU A 50 -1.19 15.46 32.34
CA GLU A 50 -1.30 14.24 33.14
C GLU A 50 -2.74 13.77 33.41
N SER A 51 -3.71 14.66 33.20
CA SER A 51 -5.13 14.42 33.42
C SER A 51 -5.73 13.43 32.40
N ASP A 52 -6.77 12.70 32.83
CA ASP A 52 -7.50 11.76 31.96
C ASP A 52 -8.05 12.41 30.68
N PRO A 53 -8.72 13.58 30.70
CA PRO A 53 -9.17 14.23 29.47
C PRO A 53 -8.01 14.62 28.55
N GLY A 54 -6.85 15.00 29.13
CA GLY A 54 -5.64 15.30 28.38
C GLY A 54 -5.05 14.08 27.66
N GLN A 55 -5.16 12.89 28.24
CA GLN A 55 -4.66 11.65 27.63
C GLN A 55 -5.64 11.00 26.63
N GLN A 56 -6.93 11.30 26.76
CA GLN A 56 -7.97 10.77 25.87
C GLN A 56 -8.10 11.61 24.58
N ALA A 57 -7.83 12.91 24.65
CA ALA A 57 -7.98 13.80 23.51
C ALA A 57 -7.01 13.45 22.36
N LYS A 58 -7.46 13.67 21.12
CA LYS A 58 -6.63 13.51 19.92
C LYS A 58 -5.54 14.58 19.85
N GLN A 59 -5.90 15.81 20.24
CA GLN A 59 -5.02 16.96 20.37
C GLN A 59 -5.08 17.48 21.81
N LEU A 60 -3.93 17.87 22.35
CA LEU A 60 -3.84 18.42 23.70
C LEU A 60 -4.56 19.78 23.80
N SER A 61 -4.71 20.49 22.66
CA SER A 61 -5.49 21.73 22.57
C SER A 61 -6.88 21.62 23.17
N ASP A 62 -7.57 20.51 22.97
CA ASP A 62 -8.97 20.37 23.37
C ASP A 62 -9.09 20.28 24.90
N ALA A 63 -8.11 19.65 25.54
CA ALA A 63 -8.01 19.61 26.99
C ALA A 63 -7.54 20.96 27.57
N LEU A 64 -6.59 21.63 26.92
CA LEU A 64 -6.10 22.96 27.35
C LEU A 64 -7.14 24.06 27.16
N PHE A 65 -8.04 23.94 26.19
CA PHE A 65 -9.12 24.89 25.96
C PHE A 65 -10.19 24.82 27.05
N ARG A 66 -10.46 23.61 27.57
CA ARG A 66 -11.46 23.40 28.63
C ARG A 66 -10.95 23.78 30.02
N ASN A 67 -9.64 23.75 30.22
CA ASN A 67 -9.01 24.02 31.51
C ASN A 67 -8.57 25.48 31.65
N LEU A 68 -8.67 25.97 32.88
CA LEU A 68 -8.32 27.34 33.24
C LEU A 68 -7.01 27.35 34.02
N LEU A 69 -6.29 28.46 33.92
CA LEU A 69 -5.20 28.78 34.82
C LEU A 69 -5.72 28.96 36.26
N PRO A 70 -4.83 28.88 37.26
CA PRO A 70 -5.18 29.27 38.64
C PRO A 70 -5.65 30.73 38.74
N ASP A 71 -5.30 31.58 37.77
CA ASP A 71 -5.76 32.97 37.65
C ASP A 71 -7.17 33.10 37.03
N GLY A 72 -7.81 31.98 36.64
CA GLY A 72 -9.15 31.95 36.04
C GLY A 72 -9.21 32.27 34.55
N ARG A 73 -8.07 32.39 33.86
CA ARG A 73 -8.00 32.61 32.39
C ARG A 73 -7.88 31.29 31.64
N PRO A 74 -8.44 31.16 30.41
CA PRO A 74 -8.26 29.95 29.60
C PRO A 74 -6.78 29.73 29.24
N ILE A 75 -6.28 28.50 29.43
CA ILE A 75 -4.85 28.19 29.27
C ILE A 75 -4.39 28.37 27.82
N LEU A 76 -5.13 27.77 26.88
CA LEU A 76 -4.74 27.79 25.47
C LEU A 76 -4.68 29.21 24.88
N GLU A 77 -5.70 30.03 25.15
CA GLU A 77 -5.75 31.42 24.68
C GLU A 77 -4.63 32.26 25.28
N THR A 78 -4.34 32.06 26.56
CA THR A 78 -3.26 32.79 27.24
C THR A 78 -1.90 32.41 26.66
N LEU A 79 -1.62 31.12 26.45
CA LEU A 79 -0.39 30.65 25.81
C LEU A 79 -0.21 31.19 24.39
N HIS A 80 -1.30 31.31 23.63
CA HIS A 80 -1.26 31.86 22.28
C HIS A 80 -1.03 33.38 22.30
N ARG A 81 -1.74 34.11 23.16
CA ARG A 81 -1.61 35.58 23.29
C ARG A 81 -0.23 36.00 23.78
N GLU A 82 0.37 35.21 24.66
CA GLU A 82 1.71 35.46 25.21
C GLU A 82 2.83 34.96 24.28
N GLY A 83 2.50 34.38 23.12
CA GLY A 83 3.48 33.94 22.13
C GLY A 83 4.33 32.75 22.60
N MET A 84 3.83 31.96 23.54
CA MET A 84 4.56 30.82 24.11
C MET A 84 4.40 29.52 23.30
N ILE A 85 3.54 29.54 22.29
CA ILE A 85 3.38 28.47 21.31
C ILE A 85 4.31 28.74 20.13
N LYS A 86 5.15 27.78 19.77
CA LYS A 86 6.06 27.87 18.63
C LYS A 86 5.70 26.85 17.56
N LYS A 87 5.76 27.29 16.31
CA LYS A 87 5.61 26.43 15.14
C LYS A 87 6.94 25.73 14.85
N VAL A 88 6.89 24.42 14.71
CA VAL A 88 8.06 23.56 14.49
C VAL A 88 7.72 22.51 13.42
N PRO A 89 8.66 22.11 12.55
CA PRO A 89 8.41 21.00 11.63
C PRO A 89 8.29 19.67 12.37
N THR A 90 7.32 18.84 11.98
CA THR A 90 7.03 17.55 12.62
C THR A 90 8.22 16.59 12.62
N ASN A 91 9.07 16.64 11.58
CA ASN A 91 10.27 15.80 11.44
C ASN A 91 11.32 15.99 12.56
N GLN A 92 11.33 17.15 13.24
CA GLN A 92 12.30 17.45 14.29
C GLN A 92 11.85 16.99 15.69
N ILE A 93 10.61 16.53 15.81
CA ILE A 93 10.01 16.15 17.09
C ILE A 93 9.98 14.64 17.22
N VAL A 94 10.51 14.16 18.34
CA VAL A 94 10.46 12.77 18.74
C VAL A 94 9.49 12.64 19.91
N VAL A 95 8.35 12.00 19.66
CA VAL A 95 7.37 11.68 20.71
C VAL A 95 7.94 10.55 21.56
N THR A 96 7.83 10.68 22.88
CA THR A 96 8.34 9.68 23.83
C THR A 96 7.20 9.25 24.77
N PRO A 97 6.32 8.34 24.32
CA PRO A 97 5.17 7.91 25.11
C PRO A 97 5.55 7.10 26.35
N ASN A 98 6.66 6.35 26.26
CA ASN A 98 7.28 5.64 27.37
C ASN A 98 8.82 5.80 27.28
N ALA A 99 9.56 5.37 28.30
CA ALA A 99 11.02 5.55 28.35
C ALA A 99 11.82 4.72 27.30
N GLN A 100 11.19 3.74 26.65
CA GLN A 100 11.82 2.86 25.66
C GLN A 100 11.37 3.12 24.22
N SER A 101 10.20 3.72 24.02
CA SER A 101 9.63 4.00 22.71
C SER A 101 9.82 5.46 22.35
N HIS A 102 10.54 5.66 21.26
CA HIS A 102 10.77 6.95 20.64
C HIS A 102 10.30 6.83 19.20
N VAL A 103 9.32 7.64 18.82
CA VAL A 103 8.78 7.64 17.45
C VAL A 103 8.75 9.09 16.97
N ARG A 104 9.13 9.32 15.72
CA ARG A 104 9.06 10.67 15.15
C ARG A 104 7.59 11.06 14.93
N LEU A 105 7.30 12.35 15.10
CA LEU A 105 5.93 12.83 15.02
C LEU A 105 5.34 12.69 13.60
N ASP A 106 6.16 12.80 12.55
CA ASP A 106 5.73 12.63 11.16
C ASP A 106 5.29 11.19 10.84
N GLU A 107 6.05 10.20 11.33
CA GLU A 107 5.71 8.78 11.22
C GLU A 107 4.47 8.46 12.04
N LEU A 108 4.39 8.99 13.26
CA LEU A 108 3.25 8.78 14.14
C LEU A 108 1.96 9.36 13.53
N ASN A 109 2.03 10.55 12.93
CA ASN A 109 0.87 11.14 12.25
C ASN A 109 0.41 10.28 11.07
N LYS A 110 1.32 9.80 10.21
CA LYS A 110 0.97 8.89 9.10
C LYS A 110 0.29 7.61 9.59
N ILE A 111 0.77 7.03 10.69
CA ILE A 111 0.18 5.81 11.27
C ILE A 111 -1.24 6.09 11.77
N LEU A 112 -1.46 7.21 12.46
CA LEU A 112 -2.79 7.52 12.98
C LEU A 112 -3.77 7.92 11.88
N ASP A 113 -3.35 8.68 10.89
CA ASP A 113 -4.20 9.04 9.75
C ASP A 113 -4.61 7.77 8.98
N GLY A 114 -3.71 6.78 8.87
CA GLY A 114 -4.03 5.48 8.29
C GLY A 114 -5.02 4.65 9.11
N ILE A 115 -4.95 4.72 10.44
CA ILE A 115 -5.92 4.07 11.34
C ILE A 115 -7.29 4.73 11.21
N GLU A 116 -7.34 6.06 11.27
CA GLU A 116 -8.60 6.82 11.17
C GLU A 116 -9.27 6.61 9.82
N ALA A 117 -8.52 6.65 8.71
CA ALA A 117 -9.06 6.36 7.40
C ALA A 117 -9.54 4.90 7.27
N GLY A 118 -8.86 3.96 7.92
CA GLY A 118 -9.27 2.55 7.98
C GLY A 118 -10.54 2.33 8.78
N ASP A 119 -10.66 2.99 9.93
CA ASP A 119 -11.85 2.95 10.79
C ASP A 119 -13.05 3.60 10.08
N GLU A 120 -12.86 4.74 9.43
CA GLU A 120 -13.91 5.39 8.62
C GLU A 120 -14.34 4.52 7.43
N ALA A 121 -13.40 3.87 6.74
CA ALA A 121 -13.72 2.94 5.65
C ALA A 121 -14.49 1.71 6.15
N ALA A 122 -14.12 1.17 7.32
CA ALA A 122 -14.82 0.06 7.94
C ALA A 122 -16.23 0.44 8.40
N GLU A 123 -16.42 1.64 8.97
CA GLU A 123 -17.73 2.16 9.33
C GLU A 123 -18.61 2.41 8.10
N ASN A 124 -18.06 2.97 7.04
CA ASN A 124 -18.81 3.21 5.80
C ASN A 124 -19.24 1.89 5.15
N MET A 125 -18.38 0.87 5.14
CA MET A 125 -18.72 -0.48 4.69
C MET A 125 -19.85 -1.09 5.54
N LYS A 126 -19.80 -0.95 6.87
CA LYS A 126 -20.89 -1.40 7.76
C LYS A 126 -22.20 -0.67 7.50
N LYS A 127 -22.17 0.66 7.35
CA LYS A 127 -23.36 1.48 7.06
C LYS A 127 -23.97 1.13 5.70
N LEU A 128 -23.14 0.80 4.70
CA LEU A 128 -23.61 0.35 3.38
C LEU A 128 -24.22 -1.05 3.42
N ASP A 129 -23.65 -1.97 4.20
CA ASP A 129 -24.20 -3.32 4.41
C ASP A 129 -25.55 -3.28 5.16
N GLU A 130 -25.62 -2.48 6.23
CA GLU A 130 -26.87 -2.22 6.97
C GLU A 130 -27.94 -1.53 6.09
N GLY A 131 -27.53 -0.62 5.20
CA GLY A 131 -28.42 0.04 4.25
C GLY A 131 -28.86 -0.83 3.07
N ALA A 132 -28.02 -1.77 2.62
CA ALA A 132 -28.32 -2.69 1.53
C ALA A 132 -29.39 -3.74 1.89
N GLY A 133 -29.62 -3.97 3.19
CA GLY A 133 -30.70 -4.83 3.69
C GLY A 133 -32.12 -4.24 3.55
N LEU A 134 -32.26 -2.95 3.23
CA LEU A 134 -33.54 -2.23 3.14
C LEU A 134 -33.96 -1.98 1.67
N VAL A 135 -33.95 -3.02 0.83
CA VAL A 135 -34.65 -2.96 -0.46
C VAL A 135 -36.14 -3.17 -0.22
N SER A 136 -36.93 -2.11 -0.37
CA SER A 136 -38.40 -2.19 -0.36
C SER A 136 -38.89 -3.04 -1.54
N PRO A 137 -39.83 -3.99 -1.35
CA PRO A 137 -40.28 -4.94 -2.39
C PRO A 137 -41.11 -4.32 -3.52
N ASN A 138 -41.13 -3.00 -3.68
CA ASN A 138 -41.99 -2.30 -4.64
C ASN A 138 -41.25 -1.27 -5.51
N ARG A 139 -39.99 -1.53 -5.87
CA ARG A 139 -39.31 -0.75 -6.91
C ARG A 139 -39.30 -1.55 -8.21
N GLU A 140 -40.34 -1.34 -9.01
CA GLU A 140 -40.41 -1.79 -10.40
C GLU A 140 -39.40 -0.97 -11.22
N GLU A 141 -38.20 -1.51 -11.42
CA GLU A 141 -37.29 -1.02 -12.47
C GLU A 141 -37.49 -1.86 -13.74
N PRO A 142 -37.49 -1.23 -14.94
CA PRO A 142 -37.72 -1.94 -16.19
C PRO A 142 -36.57 -2.89 -16.47
N ALA A 143 -36.89 -4.18 -16.54
CA ALA A 143 -36.01 -5.29 -16.85
C ALA A 143 -35.10 -5.01 -18.06
N ARG A 144 -33.83 -4.67 -17.77
CA ARG A 144 -32.75 -4.94 -18.72
C ARG A 144 -32.61 -6.46 -18.79
N LYS A 145 -33.06 -7.03 -19.91
CA LYS A 145 -32.86 -8.43 -20.27
C LYS A 145 -31.35 -8.71 -20.36
N ILE A 146 -30.75 -9.05 -19.24
CA ILE A 146 -29.50 -9.79 -19.17
C ILE A 146 -29.92 -11.22 -19.47
N ASN A 147 -29.39 -11.76 -20.57
CA ASN A 147 -29.62 -13.13 -21.00
C ASN A 147 -29.47 -14.10 -19.81
N GLU A 148 -30.59 -14.71 -19.44
CA GLU A 148 -30.65 -15.94 -18.66
C GLU A 148 -30.04 -17.05 -19.52
N ASP A 149 -28.74 -17.27 -19.35
CA ASP A 149 -28.13 -18.57 -19.64
C ASP A 149 -27.00 -18.81 -18.65
N HIS A 150 -27.36 -18.94 -17.37
CA HIS A 150 -26.59 -19.69 -16.36
C HIS A 150 -27.54 -20.05 -15.20
N SER A 151 -28.57 -20.82 -15.54
CA SER A 151 -29.27 -21.65 -14.58
C SER A 151 -28.41 -22.88 -14.31
N GLN A 152 -28.06 -23.07 -13.04
CA GLN A 152 -27.68 -24.36 -12.44
C GLN A 152 -26.42 -25.03 -13.01
N ASP A 153 -25.27 -24.76 -12.38
CA ASP A 153 -24.40 -25.80 -11.81
C ASP A 153 -23.19 -25.17 -11.10
N ASP A 154 -23.42 -24.32 -10.10
CA ASP A 154 -22.37 -23.94 -9.13
C ASP A 154 -22.70 -24.54 -7.76
N LYS A 155 -22.68 -25.88 -7.72
CA LYS A 155 -22.23 -26.61 -6.53
C LYS A 155 -20.74 -26.91 -6.68
N VAL A 156 -19.92 -25.87 -6.77
CA VAL A 156 -18.53 -26.01 -6.31
C VAL A 156 -18.55 -25.69 -4.83
N ASN A 157 -18.54 -26.75 -4.03
CA ASN A 157 -18.16 -26.72 -2.63
C ASN A 157 -16.89 -25.86 -2.50
N ASP A 158 -17.03 -24.62 -2.07
CA ASP A 158 -15.94 -23.90 -1.40
C ASP A 158 -15.83 -24.43 0.04
N VAL A 159 -15.68 -25.76 0.14
CA VAL A 159 -15.13 -26.37 1.33
C VAL A 159 -13.64 -26.13 1.18
N PHE A 160 -13.16 -25.09 1.86
CA PHE A 160 -11.76 -24.96 2.18
C PHE A 160 -11.38 -26.20 3.00
N ASP A 161 -10.97 -27.25 2.31
CA ASP A 161 -10.30 -28.39 2.91
C ASP A 161 -8.80 -28.06 2.86
N PRO A 162 -8.18 -27.66 3.98
CA PRO A 162 -6.76 -27.32 4.03
C PRO A 162 -5.83 -28.52 3.72
N ALA A 163 -6.39 -29.69 3.36
CA ALA A 163 -5.68 -30.93 3.15
C ALA A 163 -5.33 -31.25 1.68
N ASP A 164 -5.86 -30.56 0.65
CA ASP A 164 -5.51 -30.85 -0.75
C ASP A 164 -4.61 -29.77 -1.39
N LEU A 165 -3.43 -29.61 -0.78
CA LEU A 165 -2.30 -28.84 -1.34
C LEU A 165 -1.55 -29.63 -2.43
N SER A 166 -2.17 -30.63 -3.05
CA SER A 166 -1.55 -31.35 -4.16
C SER A 166 -1.36 -30.42 -5.37
N ASP A 167 -0.27 -30.61 -6.12
CA ASP A 167 0.06 -29.78 -7.29
C ASP A 167 -1.08 -29.73 -8.33
N LYS A 168 -1.94 -30.76 -8.36
CA LYS A 168 -3.12 -30.82 -9.24
C LYS A 168 -4.26 -29.91 -8.75
N GLY A 169 -4.53 -29.87 -7.44
CA GLY A 169 -5.54 -28.97 -6.86
C GLY A 169 -5.17 -27.50 -7.08
N LEU A 170 -3.89 -27.16 -6.83
CA LEU A 170 -3.36 -25.82 -7.04
C LEU A 170 -3.36 -25.41 -8.53
N ALA A 171 -3.08 -26.35 -9.45
CA ALA A 171 -3.15 -26.10 -10.88
C ALA A 171 -4.58 -25.77 -11.33
N ASN A 172 -5.59 -26.50 -10.85
CA ASN A 172 -6.99 -26.24 -11.17
C ASN A 172 -7.46 -24.88 -10.62
N GLN A 173 -7.06 -24.52 -9.40
CA GLN A 173 -7.36 -23.21 -8.82
C GLN A 173 -6.75 -22.06 -9.66
N ARG A 174 -5.49 -22.19 -10.07
CA ARG A 174 -4.82 -21.19 -10.94
C ARG A 174 -5.47 -21.09 -12.31
N ALA A 175 -5.88 -22.22 -12.89
CA ALA A 175 -6.58 -22.24 -14.17
C ALA A 175 -7.93 -21.52 -14.09
N ALA A 176 -8.70 -21.75 -13.03
CA ALA A 176 -9.98 -21.07 -12.79
C ALA A 176 -9.79 -19.55 -12.58
N GLN A 177 -8.80 -19.15 -11.77
CA GLN A 177 -8.46 -17.74 -11.55
C GLN A 177 -8.01 -17.06 -12.85
N ALA A 178 -7.18 -17.73 -13.65
CA ALA A 178 -6.72 -17.21 -14.94
C ALA A 178 -7.86 -17.05 -15.95
N ALA A 179 -8.81 -18.00 -15.98
CA ALA A 179 -9.99 -17.90 -16.85
C ALA A 179 -10.86 -16.68 -16.50
N LYS A 180 -11.07 -16.42 -15.20
CA LYS A 180 -11.79 -15.23 -14.72
C LYS A 180 -11.06 -13.93 -15.07
N LEU A 181 -9.74 -13.87 -14.85
CA LEU A 181 -8.94 -12.71 -15.23
C LEU A 181 -8.97 -12.47 -16.75
N ALA A 182 -8.98 -13.54 -17.56
CA ALA A 182 -9.05 -13.42 -19.00
C ALA A 182 -10.40 -12.89 -19.49
N SER A 183 -11.52 -13.20 -18.83
CA SER A 183 -12.83 -12.63 -19.18
C SER A 183 -12.93 -11.16 -18.79
N GLU A 184 -12.47 -10.81 -17.59
CA GLU A 184 -12.38 -9.42 -17.12
C GLU A 184 -11.46 -8.57 -18.02
N ALA A 185 -10.29 -9.09 -18.39
CA ALA A 185 -9.37 -8.42 -19.29
C ALA A 185 -9.97 -8.17 -20.67
N LYS A 186 -10.74 -9.12 -21.23
CA LYS A 186 -11.44 -8.92 -22.50
C LYS A 186 -12.46 -7.79 -22.42
N MET A 187 -13.23 -7.71 -21.33
CA MET A 187 -14.17 -6.61 -21.11
C MET A 187 -13.45 -5.28 -20.96
N LEU A 188 -12.34 -5.25 -20.21
CA LEU A 188 -11.55 -4.05 -20.00
C LEU A 188 -10.86 -3.58 -21.28
N ILE A 189 -10.36 -4.50 -22.11
CA ILE A 189 -9.80 -4.18 -23.44
C ILE A 189 -10.90 -3.59 -24.34
N ALA A 190 -12.09 -4.19 -24.37
CA ALA A 190 -13.21 -3.67 -25.16
C ALA A 190 -13.61 -2.24 -24.71
N GLU A 191 -13.71 -1.99 -23.40
CA GLU A 191 -14.01 -0.64 -22.89
C GLU A 191 -12.87 0.34 -23.18
N SER A 192 -11.61 -0.11 -23.05
CA SER A 192 -10.46 0.74 -23.37
C SER A 192 -10.44 1.17 -24.85
N GLN A 193 -10.85 0.28 -25.76
CA GLN A 193 -10.95 0.59 -27.19
C GLN A 193 -12.07 1.60 -27.45
N ARG A 194 -13.24 1.43 -26.83
CA ARG A 194 -14.33 2.41 -26.95
C ARG A 194 -13.91 3.79 -26.45
N LEU A 195 -13.22 3.85 -25.31
CA LEU A 195 -12.69 5.10 -24.75
C LEU A 195 -11.62 5.74 -25.64
N GLN A 196 -10.78 4.93 -26.30
CA GLN A 196 -9.81 5.42 -27.28
C GLN A 196 -10.50 6.01 -28.52
N GLU A 197 -11.56 5.38 -29.02
CA GLU A 197 -12.36 5.90 -30.12
C GLU A 197 -13.03 7.23 -29.75
N GLU A 198 -13.66 7.31 -28.58
CA GLU A 198 -14.23 8.56 -28.06
C GLU A 198 -13.15 9.66 -27.92
N ALA A 199 -11.96 9.31 -27.41
CA ALA A 199 -10.85 10.25 -27.29
C ALA A 199 -10.35 10.76 -28.65
N TRP A 200 -10.35 9.91 -29.69
CA TRP A 200 -9.96 10.29 -31.04
C TRP A 200 -10.98 11.17 -31.76
N ASP A 201 -12.27 11.00 -31.47
CA ASP A 201 -13.32 11.88 -31.98
C ASP A 201 -13.25 13.26 -31.32
N LEU A 202 -12.90 13.31 -30.03
CA LEU A 202 -12.71 14.56 -29.30
C LEU A 202 -11.40 15.28 -29.69
N ASN A 203 -10.32 14.54 -29.92
CA ASN A 203 -9.04 15.10 -30.37
C ASN A 203 -8.43 14.25 -31.51
N PRO A 204 -8.61 14.69 -32.77
CA PRO A 204 -8.09 13.98 -33.94
C PRO A 204 -6.56 13.84 -34.00
N GLU A 205 -5.80 14.66 -33.27
CA GLU A 205 -4.33 14.60 -33.24
C GLU A 205 -3.80 13.41 -32.42
N LEU A 206 -4.63 12.80 -31.58
CA LEU A 206 -4.30 11.60 -30.81
C LEU A 206 -4.42 10.30 -31.62
N LYS A 207 -4.95 10.37 -32.85
CA LYS A 207 -5.01 9.21 -33.75
C LYS A 207 -3.59 8.77 -34.11
N PRO A 208 -3.20 7.51 -33.85
CA PRO A 208 -1.87 7.04 -34.22
C PRO A 208 -1.68 7.16 -35.74
N ALA A 209 -0.55 7.75 -36.14
CA ALA A 209 -0.22 7.90 -37.55
C ALA A 209 -0.13 6.51 -38.23
N PRO A 210 -0.60 6.36 -39.48
CA PRO A 210 -0.48 5.09 -40.19
C PRO A 210 0.98 4.65 -40.29
N GLU A 211 1.30 3.44 -39.81
CA GLU A 211 2.61 2.85 -40.03
C GLU A 211 2.85 2.68 -41.53
N GLU A 212 3.80 3.43 -42.09
CA GLU A 212 4.30 3.20 -43.43
C GLU A 212 4.86 1.78 -43.54
N LYS A 213 4.23 0.95 -44.37
CA LYS A 213 4.68 -0.40 -44.68
C LYS A 213 6.11 -0.36 -45.23
N LYS A 214 7.10 -0.68 -44.40
CA LYS A 214 8.48 -0.85 -44.85
C LYS A 214 8.53 -2.03 -45.84
N ALA A 215 8.84 -1.71 -47.10
CA ALA A 215 9.04 -2.70 -48.15
C ALA A 215 10.11 -3.73 -47.75
N PRO A 216 9.99 -5.01 -48.15
CA PRO A 216 10.92 -6.05 -47.74
C PRO A 216 12.31 -5.79 -48.36
N VAL A 217 13.32 -5.59 -47.49
CA VAL A 217 14.71 -5.39 -47.89
C VAL A 217 15.27 -6.69 -48.47
N LYS A 218 15.58 -6.69 -49.77
CA LYS A 218 16.25 -7.80 -50.48
C LYS A 218 17.63 -8.06 -49.87
N LYS A 219 17.84 -9.25 -49.29
CA LYS A 219 19.16 -9.74 -48.84
C LYS A 219 20.14 -9.81 -50.01
N LYS A 220 21.16 -8.95 -50.02
CA LYS A 220 22.26 -8.98 -50.98
C LYS A 220 23.23 -10.10 -50.60
N VAL A 221 23.22 -11.20 -51.36
CA VAL A 221 24.17 -12.31 -51.21
C VAL A 221 25.55 -11.83 -51.65
N VAL A 222 26.45 -11.58 -50.69
CA VAL A 222 27.86 -11.33 -50.99
C VAL A 222 28.55 -12.69 -51.18
N ARG A 223 28.85 -13.02 -52.45
CA ARG A 223 29.76 -14.10 -52.84
C ARG A 223 31.13 -13.87 -52.20
N LYS A 224 31.50 -14.68 -51.21
CA LYS A 224 32.89 -14.75 -50.72
C LYS A 224 33.76 -15.43 -51.79
N LYS A 225 34.65 -14.65 -52.42
CA LYS A 225 35.73 -15.16 -53.28
C LYS A 225 36.66 -16.04 -52.43
N ALA A 226 36.86 -17.26 -52.88
CA ALA A 226 37.86 -18.17 -52.35
C ALA A 226 39.27 -17.67 -52.67
N VAL A 227 40.15 -17.66 -51.67
CA VAL A 227 41.60 -17.65 -51.88
C VAL A 227 42.19 -18.80 -51.06
N LYS A 228 42.63 -19.84 -51.76
CA LYS A 228 43.42 -20.97 -51.24
C LYS A 228 44.91 -20.70 -51.52
N LYS A 229 45.77 -20.76 -50.50
CA LYS A 229 47.08 -21.48 -50.49
C LYS A 229 47.79 -21.22 -49.14
N LYS A 230 47.96 -22.25 -48.30
CA LYS A 230 49.19 -23.09 -48.10
C LYS A 230 50.22 -22.35 -47.21
N VAL A 231 50.87 -22.88 -46.15
CA VAL A 231 51.52 -24.17 -45.80
C VAL A 231 51.63 -24.15 -44.23
N ALA A 232 51.50 -25.20 -43.43
CA ALA A 232 52.53 -26.23 -43.16
C ALA A 232 52.03 -27.26 -42.12
N LYS A 233 52.35 -28.54 -42.36
CA LYS A 233 52.15 -29.69 -41.46
C LYS A 233 53.26 -29.77 -40.40
N LYS A 234 52.90 -30.15 -39.17
CA LYS A 234 53.61 -31.02 -38.19
C LYS A 234 52.73 -31.01 -36.92
N LYS A 235 52.46 -32.08 -36.17
CA LYS A 235 52.79 -33.51 -36.17
C LYS A 235 51.80 -34.13 -35.15
N ALA A 236 51.15 -35.24 -35.46
CA ALA A 236 50.25 -35.95 -34.54
C ALA A 236 51.01 -36.98 -33.70
N VAL A 237 50.70 -37.10 -32.40
CA VAL A 237 50.95 -38.30 -31.57
C VAL A 237 49.83 -38.47 -30.53
N LYS A 238 48.89 -39.38 -30.86
CA LYS A 238 48.50 -40.60 -30.11
C LYS A 238 47.83 -40.50 -28.72
N LYS A 239 46.57 -40.99 -28.63
CA LYS A 239 46.09 -41.91 -27.57
C LYS A 239 44.92 -42.77 -28.08
N PRO A 240 44.86 -44.10 -27.80
CA PRO A 240 43.98 -45.06 -28.49
C PRO A 240 42.66 -45.39 -27.79
N ALA A 241 41.90 -46.26 -28.46
CA ALA A 241 40.50 -46.66 -28.33
C ALA A 241 40.08 -47.42 -27.05
N LYS A 242 38.81 -47.19 -26.66
CA LYS A 242 37.64 -48.11 -26.50
C LYS A 242 37.87 -49.63 -26.38
N VAL A 243 36.95 -50.30 -25.65
CA VAL A 243 36.47 -51.73 -25.67
C VAL A 243 36.32 -52.22 -24.22
N ASP A 244 35.32 -52.97 -23.73
CA ASP A 244 33.99 -53.44 -24.13
C ASP A 244 33.31 -54.04 -22.86
N THR A 245 31.97 -54.11 -22.87
CA THR A 245 31.09 -54.89 -21.96
C THR A 245 31.32 -56.41 -22.06
N PRO A 246 30.87 -57.27 -21.10
CA PRO A 246 29.56 -57.97 -21.20
C PRO A 246 28.84 -58.23 -19.84
N THR A 247 27.49 -58.20 -19.74
CA THR A 247 26.52 -59.35 -19.61
C THR A 247 26.69 -60.19 -18.32
N GLU A 248 25.71 -60.70 -17.55
CA GLU A 248 24.35 -61.18 -17.78
C GLU A 248 23.69 -61.57 -16.42
N SER A 249 22.34 -61.56 -16.38
CA SER A 249 21.40 -62.43 -15.62
C SER A 249 21.58 -62.75 -14.12
N THR A 250 20.48 -62.65 -13.34
CA THR A 250 19.63 -63.81 -12.97
C THR A 250 18.76 -63.51 -11.73
N SER A 251 17.51 -63.96 -11.84
CA SER A 251 16.39 -64.15 -10.89
C SER A 251 16.55 -64.03 -9.35
N ALA A 252 15.41 -63.66 -8.75
CA ALA A 252 14.82 -63.92 -7.40
C ALA A 252 15.21 -65.28 -6.72
N PRO A 253 14.79 -65.64 -5.46
CA PRO A 253 13.67 -65.13 -4.62
C PRO A 253 13.85 -65.15 -3.07
N ALA A 254 12.73 -64.99 -2.34
CA ALA A 254 12.42 -65.25 -0.91
C ALA A 254 12.94 -64.19 0.10
N GLU A 255 12.16 -63.73 1.09
CA GLU A 255 11.09 -64.34 1.90
C GLU A 255 10.01 -63.30 2.27
#